data_AF-A0AB39RDG3-F1
#
_entry.id   AF-A0AB39RDG3-F1
#
_cell.length_a   1.000
_cell.length_b   1.000
_cell.length_c   1.000
_cell.angle_alpha   90.00
_cell.angle_beta   90.00
_cell.angle_gamma   90.00
#
_symmetry.space_group_name_H-M   'P 1'
#
loop_
_entity.id
_entity.type
_entity.pdbx_description
1 polymer ?
#
loop_
_entity_poly.entity_id
_entity_poly.type
_entity_poly.pdbx_seq_one_letter_code
_entity_poly.pdbx_strand_id
1 'polypeptide(L)'
;MGRTPIQFEGDYIAVSQEEYKRRAREPRFDYAHRVEYAAMGWANQIGHAEFPKGKLNEVLADKNGKSLSVNALNNHIRRAKGWGFVEPESNRRCLVLTECRVQKGNGDKFCEEHRVYPARRWRP
;
A
#
# COMPACT_ATOMS: atom_id res chain seq x y z
N MET A 1 -23.72 16.16 24.44
CA MET A 1 -23.19 14.94 23.79
C MET A 1 -21.69 15.11 23.62
N GLY A 2 -20.91 14.63 24.60
CA GLY A 2 -19.45 14.73 24.57
C GLY A 2 -18.88 13.71 23.60
N ARG A 3 -18.12 14.17 22.60
CA ARG A 3 -17.28 13.28 21.80
C ARG A 3 -16.09 12.90 22.66
N THR A 4 -16.01 11.64 23.06
CA THR A 4 -14.81 11.10 23.71
C THR A 4 -13.64 11.28 22.76
N PRO A 5 -12.53 11.94 23.16
CA PRO A 5 -11.33 11.97 22.33
C PRO A 5 -10.83 10.53 22.19
N ILE A 6 -10.56 10.12 20.95
CA ILE A 6 -9.90 8.84 20.69
C ILE A 6 -8.49 8.99 21.27
N GLN A 7 -8.20 8.32 22.38
CA GLN A 7 -6.85 8.22 22.91
C GLN A 7 -6.11 7.18 22.08
N PHE A 8 -5.07 7.63 21.38
CA PHE A 8 -4.14 6.77 20.66
C PHE A 8 -2.93 6.52 21.56
N GLU A 9 -2.74 5.29 22.03
CA GLU A 9 -1.53 4.90 22.77
C GLU A 9 -0.42 4.51 21.77
N GLY A 10 0.46 5.45 21.42
CA GLY A 10 1.68 5.26 20.60
C GLY A 10 1.89 6.35 19.55
N ASP A 11 3.12 6.46 18.98
CA ASP A 11 3.48 7.38 17.89
C ASP A 11 2.87 6.93 16.54
N TYR A 12 1.55 6.93 16.45
CA TYR A 12 0.81 6.53 15.25
C TYR A 12 0.42 7.76 14.42
N ILE A 13 0.74 7.74 13.12
CA ILE A 13 0.27 8.75 12.18
C ILE A 13 -1.00 8.23 11.49
N ALA A 14 -2.12 8.93 11.67
CA ALA A 14 -3.33 8.69 10.89
C ALA A 14 -3.19 9.33 9.50
N VAL A 15 -3.26 8.52 8.44
CA VAL A 15 -3.14 8.96 7.05
C VAL A 15 -4.43 8.74 6.25
N SER A 16 -4.80 9.70 5.41
CA SER A 16 -5.95 9.57 4.50
C SER A 16 -5.60 8.69 3.31
N GLN A 17 -6.14 7.47 3.26
CA GLN A 17 -5.90 6.54 2.15
C GLN A 17 -6.24 7.15 0.78
N GLU A 18 -7.30 7.95 0.69
CA GLU A 18 -7.70 8.60 -0.57
C GLU A 18 -6.66 9.61 -1.06
N GLU A 19 -6.04 10.37 -0.15
CA GLU A 19 -4.96 11.28 -0.51
C GLU A 19 -3.72 10.53 -1.01
N TYR A 20 -3.38 9.40 -0.38
CA TYR A 20 -2.28 8.55 -0.85
C TYR A 20 -2.57 7.90 -2.20
N LYS A 21 -3.81 7.47 -2.46
CA LYS A 21 -4.25 7.02 -3.79
C LYS A 21 -4.12 8.11 -4.85
N ARG A 22 -4.42 9.37 -4.50
CA ARG A 22 -4.23 10.53 -5.37
C ARG A 22 -2.74 10.75 -5.67
N ARG A 23 -1.90 10.80 -4.64
CA ARG A 23 -0.44 11.02 -4.78
C ARG A 23 0.26 9.92 -5.58
N ALA A 24 -0.17 8.67 -5.45
CA ALA A 24 0.35 7.57 -6.25
C ALA A 24 0.18 7.80 -7.77
N ARG A 25 -0.84 8.58 -8.17
CA ARG A 25 -1.12 8.92 -9.57
C ARG A 25 -0.47 10.22 -10.04
N GLU A 26 0.16 10.98 -9.15
CA GLU A 26 0.69 12.30 -9.47
C GLU A 26 2.10 12.22 -10.08
N PRO A 27 2.30 12.65 -11.34
CA PRO A 27 3.59 12.55 -12.01
C PRO A 27 4.70 13.44 -11.43
N ARG A 28 4.35 14.38 -10.54
CA ARG A 28 5.33 15.26 -9.87
C ARG A 28 6.23 14.52 -8.89
N PHE A 29 5.78 13.36 -8.39
CA PHE A 29 6.58 12.53 -7.50
C PHE A 29 7.34 11.49 -8.31
N ASP A 30 8.54 11.13 -7.86
CA ASP A 30 9.25 10.02 -8.46
C ASP A 30 8.49 8.70 -8.23
N TYR A 31 8.74 7.73 -9.11
CA TYR A 31 8.02 6.47 -9.08
C TYR A 31 8.21 5.66 -7.79
N ALA A 32 9.33 5.78 -7.09
CA ALA A 32 9.54 5.03 -5.86
C ALA A 32 8.66 5.58 -4.72
N HIS A 33 8.55 6.91 -4.58
CA HIS A 33 7.55 7.51 -3.68
C HIS A 33 6.12 7.22 -4.13
N ARG A 34 5.85 7.18 -5.44
CA ARG A 34 4.51 6.79 -5.93
C ARG A 34 4.17 5.32 -5.60
N VAL A 35 5.16 4.43 -5.58
CA VAL A 35 5.01 3.03 -5.11
C VAL A 35 4.69 3.01 -3.62
N GLU A 36 5.41 3.79 -2.80
CA GLU A 36 5.12 3.95 -1.37
C GLU A 36 3.68 4.45 -1.14
N TYR A 37 3.27 5.47 -1.87
CA TYR A 37 1.92 6.02 -1.80
C TYR A 37 0.86 5.00 -2.25
N ALA A 38 1.16 4.19 -3.27
CA ALA A 38 0.28 3.11 -3.69
C ALA A 38 0.17 2.03 -2.59
N ALA A 39 1.26 1.69 -1.93
CA ALA A 39 1.24 0.76 -0.81
C ALA A 39 0.36 1.31 0.33
N MET A 40 0.57 2.56 0.77
CA MET A 40 -0.24 3.17 1.83
C MET A 40 -1.72 3.30 1.48
N GLY A 41 -2.01 3.72 0.25
CA GLY A 41 -3.36 4.00 -0.23
C GLY A 41 -4.23 2.76 -0.43
N TRP A 42 -3.65 1.62 -0.80
CA TRP A 42 -4.38 0.36 -1.05
C TRP A 42 -4.12 -0.73 -0.01
N ALA A 43 -3.26 -0.50 0.99
CA ALA A 43 -2.99 -1.51 2.01
C ALA A 43 -4.24 -1.87 2.82
N ASN A 44 -4.42 -3.16 3.07
CA ASN A 44 -5.42 -3.72 3.96
C ASN A 44 -4.98 -3.60 5.44
N GLN A 45 -5.66 -4.30 6.37
CA GLN A 45 -5.35 -4.21 7.81
C GLN A 45 -4.03 -4.88 8.22
N ILE A 46 -3.47 -5.75 7.37
CA ILE A 46 -2.19 -6.41 7.62
C ILE A 46 -1.02 -5.74 6.87
N GLY A 47 -1.26 -4.59 6.23
CA GLY A 47 -0.22 -3.85 5.51
C GLY A 47 0.04 -4.31 4.07
N HIS A 48 -0.83 -5.15 3.51
CA HIS A 48 -0.73 -5.65 2.14
C HIS A 48 -1.64 -4.87 1.18
N ALA A 49 -1.07 -4.32 0.12
CA ALA A 49 -1.79 -3.61 -0.94
C ALA A 49 -1.84 -4.47 -2.21
N GLU A 50 -2.97 -5.15 -2.42
CA GLU A 50 -3.14 -6.07 -3.55
C GLU A 50 -3.67 -5.36 -4.80
N PHE A 51 -3.13 -5.77 -5.94
CA PHE A 51 -3.47 -5.23 -7.26
C PHE A 51 -3.79 -6.37 -8.23
N PRO A 52 -4.92 -6.27 -8.96
CA PRO A 52 -5.15 -7.11 -10.13
C PRO A 52 -4.01 -6.99 -11.14
N LYS A 53 -3.86 -7.99 -12.01
CA LYS A 53 -2.83 -8.01 -13.04
C LYS A 53 -2.89 -6.73 -13.90
N GLY A 54 -1.79 -5.97 -13.92
CA GLY A 54 -1.67 -4.74 -14.69
C GLY A 54 -2.21 -3.48 -14.00
N LYS A 55 -2.95 -3.62 -12.89
CA LYS A 55 -3.58 -2.46 -12.24
C LYS A 55 -2.56 -1.49 -11.66
N LEU A 56 -1.48 -2.00 -11.07
CA LEU A 56 -0.42 -1.14 -10.55
C LEU A 56 0.29 -0.36 -11.67
N ASN A 57 0.41 -0.93 -12.87
CA ASN A 57 0.97 -0.25 -14.04
C ASN A 57 0.12 0.96 -14.46
N GLU A 58 -1.20 0.84 -14.36
CA GLU A 58 -2.15 1.93 -14.64
C GLU A 58 -2.11 3.01 -13.55
N VAL A 59 -2.06 2.61 -12.27
CA VAL A 59 -1.96 3.56 -11.14
C VAL A 59 -0.70 4.41 -11.26
N LEU A 60 0.40 3.75 -11.63
CA LEU A 60 1.70 4.39 -11.80
C LEU A 60 1.92 4.88 -13.24
N ALA A 61 0.87 5.17 -14.00
CA ALA A 61 1.00 5.69 -15.35
C ALA A 61 1.93 6.92 -15.42
N ASP A 62 2.56 7.11 -16.58
CA ASP A 62 3.43 8.23 -16.82
C ASP A 62 2.66 9.56 -16.90
N LYS A 63 3.40 10.67 -17.11
CA LYS A 63 2.81 12.01 -17.22
C LYS A 63 1.80 12.16 -18.37
N ASN A 64 1.82 11.27 -19.36
CA ASN A 64 0.91 11.26 -20.49
C ASN A 64 -0.27 10.28 -20.26
N GLY A 65 -0.37 9.69 -19.06
CA GLY A 65 -1.38 8.69 -18.73
C GLY A 65 -1.10 7.31 -19.32
N LYS A 66 0.10 7.06 -19.84
CA LYS A 66 0.46 5.74 -20.39
C LYS A 66 0.91 4.80 -19.28
N SER A 67 0.31 3.62 -19.22
CA SER A 67 0.70 2.58 -18.28
C SER A 67 2.16 2.18 -18.42
N LEU A 68 2.83 1.94 -17.29
CA LEU A 68 4.21 1.49 -17.29
C LEU A 68 4.36 0.09 -17.89
N SER A 69 5.50 -0.18 -18.52
CA SER A 69 5.87 -1.55 -18.86
C SER A 69 6.16 -2.36 -17.60
N VAL A 70 6.03 -3.69 -17.69
CA VAL A 70 6.33 -4.60 -16.55
C VAL A 70 7.76 -4.42 -16.06
N ASN A 71 8.72 -4.27 -16.98
CA ASN A 71 10.13 -4.07 -16.62
C ASN A 71 10.38 -2.74 -15.91
N ALA A 72 9.75 -1.66 -16.39
CA ALA A 72 9.84 -0.35 -15.74
C ALA A 72 9.24 -0.41 -14.33
N LEU A 73 8.06 -1.01 -14.18
CA LEU A 73 7.42 -1.19 -12.88
C LEU A 73 8.31 -1.98 -11.91
N ASN A 74 8.85 -3.12 -12.34
CA ASN A 74 9.73 -3.93 -11.49
C ASN A 74 10.99 -3.17 -11.05
N ASN A 75 11.56 -2.32 -11.93
CA ASN A 75 12.69 -1.47 -11.56
C ASN A 75 12.33 -0.43 -10.50
N HIS A 76 11.14 0.18 -10.60
CA HIS A 76 10.66 1.13 -9.58
C HIS A 76 10.35 0.46 -8.25
N ILE A 77 9.74 -0.73 -8.27
CA ILE A 77 9.52 -1.54 -7.06
C ILE A 77 10.87 -1.90 -6.42
N ARG A 78 11.85 -2.35 -7.21
CA ARG A 78 13.21 -2.65 -6.71
C ARG A 78 13.85 -1.43 -6.05
N ARG A 79 13.66 -0.24 -6.62
CA ARG A 79 14.16 1.01 -6.04
C ARG A 79 13.46 1.35 -4.73
N ALA A 80 12.13 1.22 -4.67
CA ALA A 80 11.35 1.43 -3.45
C ALA A 80 11.77 0.49 -2.31
N LYS A 81 12.04 -0.79 -2.63
CA LYS A 81 12.63 -1.75 -1.68
C LYS A 81 13.99 -1.28 -1.17
N GLY A 82 14.87 -0.84 -2.07
CA GLY A 82 16.19 -0.32 -1.71
C GLY A 82 16.13 0.95 -0.84
N TRP A 83 15.00 1.66 -0.83
CA TRP A 83 14.77 2.83 0.01
C TRP A 83 14.02 2.51 1.31
N GLY A 84 13.64 1.25 1.53
CA GLY A 84 12.90 0.84 2.73
C GLY A 84 11.44 1.35 2.76
N PHE A 85 10.86 1.65 1.60
CA PHE A 85 9.46 2.09 1.50
C PHE A 85 8.47 0.94 1.50
N VAL A 86 8.90 -0.21 1.01
CA VAL A 86 8.12 -1.44 0.93
C VAL A 86 9.03 -2.63 1.22
N GLU A 87 8.46 -3.69 1.78
CA GLU A 87 9.19 -4.88 2.19
C GLU A 87 9.76 -5.67 1.00
N PRO A 88 10.84 -6.45 1.20
CA PRO A 88 11.47 -7.27 0.18
C PRO A 88 10.53 -8.23 -0.56
N GLU A 89 9.45 -8.70 0.08
CA GLU A 89 8.44 -9.60 -0.52
C GLU A 89 7.56 -8.90 -1.55
N SER A 90 7.54 -7.56 -1.56
CA SER A 90 6.70 -6.76 -2.45
C SER A 90 6.90 -7.08 -3.93
N ASN A 91 5.83 -7.16 -4.69
CA ASN A 91 5.85 -7.42 -6.11
C ASN A 91 4.75 -6.63 -6.84
N ARG A 92 4.66 -6.77 -8.16
CA ARG A 92 3.70 -6.02 -8.99
C ARG A 92 2.22 -6.30 -8.70
N ARG A 93 1.92 -7.37 -7.97
CA ARG A 93 0.56 -7.80 -7.57
C ARG A 93 0.27 -7.52 -6.10
N CYS A 94 1.30 -7.36 -5.26
CA CYS A 94 1.10 -6.95 -3.87
C CYS A 94 2.30 -6.16 -3.36
N LEU A 95 2.06 -4.94 -2.87
CA LEU A 95 3.05 -4.14 -2.14
C LEU A 95 2.84 -4.36 -0.64
N VAL A 96 3.92 -4.62 0.09
CA VAL A 96 3.90 -4.91 1.53
C VAL A 96 4.54 -3.72 2.25
N LEU A 97 3.83 -3.14 3.21
CA LEU A 97 4.35 -2.04 4.02
C LEU A 97 5.32 -2.57 5.08
N THR A 98 6.39 -1.82 5.31
CA THR A 98 7.30 -2.05 6.44
C THR A 98 6.53 -1.94 7.75
N GLU A 99 6.74 -2.93 8.63
CA GLU A 99 5.91 -3.19 9.81
C GLU A 99 5.58 -1.91 10.60
N CYS A 100 4.28 -1.77 10.91
CA CYS A 100 3.73 -0.88 11.94
C CYS A 100 3.86 0.65 11.76
N ARG A 101 3.23 1.23 10.71
CA ARG A 101 2.97 2.69 10.67
C ARG A 101 1.54 3.15 10.44
N VAL A 102 0.56 2.25 10.31
CA VAL A 102 -0.82 2.68 10.02
C VAL A 102 -1.84 1.90 10.84
N GLN A 103 -2.40 2.58 11.85
CA GLN A 103 -3.58 2.10 12.56
C GLN A 103 -4.81 2.35 11.65
N LYS A 104 -5.31 1.28 11.00
CA LYS A 104 -6.45 1.38 10.05
C LYS A 104 -7.77 0.96 10.70
N GLY A 105 -8.81 1.77 10.49
CA GLY A 105 -10.12 1.59 11.10
C GLY A 105 -10.97 0.43 10.55
N ASN A 106 -10.80 0.03 9.27
CA ASN A 106 -11.55 -1.05 8.60
C ASN A 106 -10.81 -1.53 7.33
N GLY A 107 -10.82 -2.85 7.06
CA GLY A 107 -10.25 -3.47 5.85
C GLY A 107 -10.05 -4.98 5.99
N ASP A 108 -9.74 -5.67 4.89
CA ASP A 108 -9.51 -7.11 4.89
C ASP A 108 -8.25 -7.51 5.68
N LYS A 109 -8.26 -8.73 6.24
CA LYS A 109 -7.13 -9.32 6.98
C LYS A 109 -6.46 -10.46 6.22
N PHE A 110 -6.64 -10.50 4.91
CA PHE A 110 -6.06 -11.54 4.04
C PHE A 110 -5.29 -10.90 2.89
N CYS A 111 -4.34 -11.65 2.34
CA CYS A 111 -3.64 -11.37 1.10
C CYS A 111 -3.59 -12.66 0.28
N GLU A 112 -4.23 -12.68 -0.88
CA GLU A 112 -4.21 -13.82 -1.79
C GLU A 112 -2.84 -14.00 -2.44
N GLU A 113 -2.17 -12.91 -2.84
CA GLU A 113 -0.87 -12.99 -3.51
C GLU A 113 0.20 -13.63 -2.63
N HIS A 114 0.20 -13.31 -1.33
CA HIS A 114 1.13 -13.88 -0.35
C HIS A 114 0.53 -15.01 0.48
N ARG A 115 -0.71 -15.45 0.16
CA ARG A 115 -1.44 -16.52 0.87
C ARG A 115 -1.53 -16.30 2.39
N VAL A 116 -1.67 -15.06 2.81
CA VAL A 116 -1.92 -14.70 4.21
C VAL A 116 -3.42 -14.74 4.43
N TYR A 117 -3.88 -15.60 5.33
CA TYR A 117 -5.29 -15.69 5.68
C TYR A 117 -5.43 -15.46 7.18
N PRO A 118 -6.52 -14.80 7.64
CA PRO A 118 -6.80 -14.75 9.06
C PRO A 118 -6.90 -16.20 9.55
N ALA A 119 -6.24 -16.51 10.67
CA ALA A 119 -6.45 -17.78 11.35
C ALA A 119 -7.96 -17.97 11.51
N ARG A 120 -8.50 -19.12 11.04
CA ARG A 120 -9.92 -19.44 11.20
C ARG A 120 -10.24 -19.20 12.67
N ARG A 121 -11.12 -18.22 12.95
CA ARG A 121 -11.61 -17.99 14.30
C ARG A 121 -12.22 -19.32 14.76
N TRP A 122 -11.52 -20.05 15.60
CA TRP A 122 -12.12 -21.14 16.36
C TRP A 122 -13.18 -20.46 17.23
N ARG A 123 -14.45 -20.67 16.89
CA ARG A 123 -15.56 -20.33 17.77
C ARG A 123 -15.79 -21.57 18.65
N PRO A 124 -15.62 -21.48 19.98
CA PRO A 124 -16.20 -22.48 20.88
C PRO A 124 -17.72 -22.55 20.71
#